data_AF-A0A0R2XSF3-F1
#
_entry.id   AF-A0A0R2XSF3-F1
#
_cell.length_a   1.000
_cell.length_b   1.000
_cell.length_c   1.000
_cell.angle_alpha   90.00
_cell.angle_beta   90.00
_cell.angle_gamma   90.00
#
_symmetry.space_group_name_H-M   'P 1'
#
loop_
_entity.id
_entity.type
_entity.pdbx_description
1 polymer ?
#
loop_
_entity_poly.entity_id
_entity_poly.type
_entity_poly.pdbx_seq_one_letter_code
_entity_poly.pdbx_strand_id
1 'polypeptide(L)'
;MSFITVVHIVRSLFWQDFKSMILGPRDFAEPFDSTRLPGKYSFEQKGMHWAVTVVVMTVIATGLLMFLQIDSPFWERTNSMPESQLGLVFLLHGLSTLALVALAATHIYFAIRPEKLFYTRSMFKGWISEDEMKANHDPNLWSPKQAD
;
A
#
# COMPACT_ATOMS: atom_id res chain seq x y z
N MET A 1 17.06 5.70 15.17
CA MET A 1 16.14 5.20 14.12
C MET A 1 15.22 6.30 13.54
N SER A 2 15.57 7.59 13.61
CA SER A 2 14.54 8.66 13.50
C SER A 2 14.70 9.60 12.30
N PHE A 3 15.92 10.04 11.97
CA PHE A 3 16.11 11.05 10.92
C PHE A 3 15.83 10.53 9.50
N ILE A 4 16.39 9.36 9.14
CA ILE A 4 16.20 8.73 7.82
C ILE A 4 14.71 8.43 7.57
N THR A 5 14.02 7.94 8.60
CA THR A 5 12.59 7.63 8.54
C THR A 5 11.75 8.88 8.27
N VAL A 6 12.04 9.99 8.97
CA VAL A 6 11.34 11.26 8.75
C VAL A 6 11.60 11.81 7.35
N VAL A 7 12.85 11.80 6.89
CA VAL A 7 13.21 12.21 5.52
C VAL A 7 12.49 11.34 4.48
N HIS A 8 12.40 10.03 4.72
CA HIS A 8 11.68 9.10 3.85
C HIS A 8 10.18 9.39 3.81
N ILE A 9 9.56 9.67 4.96
CA ILE A 9 8.13 10.05 5.05
C ILE A 9 7.86 11.34 4.27
N VAL A 10 8.66 12.39 4.49
CA VAL A 10 8.51 13.68 3.79
C VAL A 10 8.69 13.49 2.28
N ARG A 11 9.75 12.81 1.84
CA ARG A 11 9.95 12.55 0.41
C ARG A 11 8.80 11.75 -0.19
N SER A 12 8.29 10.75 0.52
CA SER A 12 7.16 9.93 0.05
C SER A 12 5.88 10.78 -0.12
N LEU A 13 5.60 11.67 0.83
CA LEU A 13 4.40 12.53 0.79
C LEU A 13 4.43 13.59 -0.32
N PHE A 14 5.60 14.17 -0.60
CA PHE A 14 5.67 15.33 -1.50
C PHE A 14 6.17 15.03 -2.92
N TRP A 15 6.91 13.93 -3.12
CA TRP A 15 7.48 13.58 -4.44
C TRP A 15 6.78 12.41 -5.14
N GLN A 16 5.82 11.74 -4.49
CA GLN A 16 5.07 10.65 -5.12
C GLN A 16 3.77 11.15 -5.76
N ASP A 17 3.39 10.52 -6.87
CA ASP A 17 2.19 10.88 -7.62
C ASP A 17 0.96 10.15 -7.07
N PHE A 18 0.33 10.70 -6.02
CA PHE A 18 -0.86 10.13 -5.38
C PHE A 18 -2.03 9.96 -6.35
N LYS A 19 -2.17 10.82 -7.35
CA LYS A 19 -3.29 10.77 -8.30
C LYS A 19 -3.28 9.47 -9.10
N SER A 20 -2.09 8.93 -9.39
CA SER A 20 -1.92 7.66 -10.10
C SER A 20 -2.44 6.43 -9.34
N MET A 21 -2.68 6.55 -8.02
CA MET A 21 -3.19 5.46 -7.17
C MET A 21 -4.70 5.52 -6.94
N ILE A 22 -5.38 6.55 -7.46
CA ILE A 22 -6.85 6.66 -7.37
C ILE A 22 -7.47 5.63 -8.31
N LEU A 23 -8.41 4.85 -7.79
CA LEU A 23 -9.23 3.93 -8.58
C LEU A 23 -10.28 4.72 -9.34
N GLY A 24 -10.20 4.70 -10.67
CA GLY A 24 -11.16 5.30 -11.57
C GLY A 24 -12.09 4.25 -12.21
N PRO A 25 -13.26 4.66 -12.75
CA PRO A 25 -14.18 3.74 -13.44
C PRO A 25 -13.55 2.97 -14.60
N ARG A 26 -12.55 3.57 -15.27
CA ARG A 26 -11.81 2.93 -16.37
C ARG A 26 -10.99 1.71 -15.91
N ASP A 27 -10.48 1.74 -14.68
CA ASP A 27 -9.64 0.65 -14.15
C ASP A 27 -10.45 -0.65 -13.99
N PHE A 28 -11.76 -0.55 -13.72
CA PHE A 28 -12.64 -1.72 -13.55
C PHE A 28 -12.88 -2.51 -14.84
N ALA A 29 -12.58 -1.94 -16.01
CA ALA A 29 -12.66 -2.64 -17.28
C ALA A 29 -11.39 -3.47 -17.56
N GLU A 30 -10.26 -3.14 -16.93
CA GLU A 30 -8.96 -3.81 -17.18
C GLU A 30 -9.00 -5.33 -16.92
N PRO A 31 -9.62 -5.85 -15.83
CA PRO A 31 -9.67 -7.29 -15.58
C PRO A 31 -10.47 -8.09 -16.62
N PHE A 32 -11.34 -7.42 -17.39
CA PHE A 32 -12.24 -8.05 -18.35
C PHE A 32 -11.80 -7.86 -19.81
N ASP A 33 -10.81 -7.01 -20.06
CA ASP A 33 -10.32 -6.66 -21.39
C ASP A 33 -8.80 -6.61 -21.41
N SER A 34 -8.17 -7.70 -21.85
CA SER A 34 -6.71 -7.84 -21.92
C SER A 34 -6.04 -6.95 -22.96
N THR A 35 -6.81 -6.27 -23.83
CA THR A 35 -6.26 -5.28 -24.78
C THR A 35 -6.03 -3.91 -24.13
N ARG A 36 -6.62 -3.68 -22.94
CA ARG A 36 -6.43 -2.45 -22.17
C ARG A 36 -5.20 -2.55 -21.30
N LEU A 37 -4.11 -1.96 -21.78
CA LEU A 37 -2.93 -1.77 -20.95
C LEU A 37 -3.22 -0.72 -19.85
N PRO A 38 -2.75 -0.97 -18.62
CA PRO A 38 -2.94 -0.05 -17.50
C PRO A 38 -2.12 1.23 -17.68
N GLY A 39 -2.44 2.26 -16.91
CA GLY A 39 -1.57 3.44 -16.74
C GLY A 39 -0.31 3.08 -15.93
N LYS A 40 0.12 3.95 -15.01
CA LYS A 40 1.31 3.68 -14.16
C LYS A 40 1.15 2.43 -13.26
N TYR A 41 -0.06 2.17 -12.78
CA TYR A 41 -0.40 1.03 -11.93
C TYR A 41 -1.67 0.34 -12.47
N SER A 42 -1.69 -0.99 -12.44
CA SER A 42 -2.87 -1.77 -12.85
C SER A 42 -3.99 -1.73 -11.81
N PHE A 43 -5.20 -2.11 -12.22
CA PHE A 43 -6.34 -2.30 -11.32
C PHE A 43 -5.98 -3.16 -10.10
N GLU A 44 -5.31 -4.29 -10.28
CA GLU A 44 -4.95 -5.17 -9.16
C GLU A 44 -3.95 -4.52 -8.21
N GLN A 45 -2.99 -3.75 -8.73
CA GLN A 45 -2.01 -3.03 -7.92
C GLN A 45 -2.68 -1.93 -7.10
N LYS A 46 -3.56 -1.14 -7.71
CA LYS A 46 -4.33 -0.10 -7.01
C LYS A 46 -5.27 -0.71 -5.97
N GLY A 47 -6.01 -1.75 -6.34
CA GLY A 47 -6.93 -2.47 -5.44
C GLY A 47 -6.19 -3.04 -4.23
N MET A 48 -5.03 -3.64 -4.46
CA MET A 48 -4.15 -4.13 -3.40
C MET A 48 -3.71 -2.97 -2.48
N HIS A 49 -3.23 -1.86 -3.04
CA HIS A 49 -2.82 -0.70 -2.23
C HIS A 49 -3.95 -0.18 -1.33
N TRP A 50 -5.18 -0.07 -1.86
CA TRP A 50 -6.34 0.33 -1.08
C TRP A 50 -6.71 -0.68 0.01
N ALA A 51 -6.64 -1.98 -0.28
CA ALA A 51 -6.85 -3.03 0.71
C ALA A 51 -5.85 -2.94 1.87
N VAL A 52 -4.55 -2.80 1.57
CA VAL A 52 -3.52 -2.59 2.60
C VAL A 52 -3.74 -1.29 3.36
N THR A 53 -4.13 -0.20 2.68
CA THR A 53 -4.38 1.10 3.33
C THR A 53 -5.47 0.97 4.38
N VAL A 54 -6.61 0.35 4.06
CA VAL A 54 -7.71 0.14 5.02
C VAL A 54 -7.27 -0.75 6.19
N VAL A 55 -6.56 -1.83 5.91
CA VAL A 55 -6.07 -2.74 6.95
C VAL A 55 -5.06 -2.05 7.88
N VAL A 56 -4.07 -1.34 7.33
CA VAL A 56 -3.07 -0.61 8.12
C VAL A 56 -3.72 0.48 8.95
N MET A 57 -4.66 1.24 8.39
CA MET A 57 -5.42 2.25 9.15
C MET A 57 -6.20 1.61 10.31
N THR A 58 -6.78 0.43 10.09
CA THR A 58 -7.47 -0.33 11.15
C THR A 58 -6.50 -0.78 12.24
N VAL A 59 -5.34 -1.34 11.89
CA VAL A 59 -4.29 -1.75 12.84
C VAL A 59 -3.81 -0.55 13.65
N ILE A 60 -3.55 0.60 13.01
CA ILE A 60 -3.09 1.82 13.68
C ILE A 60 -4.16 2.32 14.65
N ALA A 61 -5.40 2.48 14.17
CA ALA A 61 -6.48 3.01 15.01
C ALA A 61 -6.75 2.12 16.23
N THR A 62 -6.88 0.80 16.01
CA THR A 62 -7.09 -0.16 17.11
C THR A 62 -5.87 -0.26 18.04
N GLY A 63 -4.65 -0.20 17.49
CA GLY A 63 -3.42 -0.21 18.27
C GLY A 63 -3.28 1.03 19.16
N LEU A 64 -3.64 2.22 18.65
CA LEU A 64 -3.69 3.44 19.45
C LEU A 64 -4.74 3.35 20.56
N LEU A 65 -5.93 2.82 20.26
CA LEU A 65 -6.96 2.61 21.29
C LEU A 65 -6.48 1.66 22.39
N MET A 66 -5.83 0.55 22.04
CA MET A 66 -5.24 -0.39 23.00
C MET A 66 -4.10 0.25 23.80
N PHE A 67 -3.29 1.08 23.14
CA PHE A 67 -2.15 1.75 23.77
C PHE A 67 -2.58 2.79 24.82
N LEU A 68 -3.73 3.44 24.64
CA LEU A 68 -4.32 4.32 25.65
C LEU A 68 -4.87 3.57 26.88
N GLN A 69 -5.04 2.24 26.79
CA GLN A 69 -5.51 1.39 27.87
C GLN A 69 -4.38 0.79 28.72
N ILE A 70 -3.12 1.21 28.51
CA ILE A 70 -2.00 0.83 29.36
C ILE A 70 -1.34 2.08 29.97
N ASP A 71 -0.71 1.90 31.13
CA ASP A 71 0.10 2.95 31.74
C ASP A 71 1.38 3.15 30.92
N SER A 72 1.68 4.41 30.59
CA SER A 72 2.90 4.78 29.88
C SER A 72 3.59 5.95 30.59
N PRO A 73 4.87 6.24 30.28
CA PRO A 73 5.54 7.43 30.81
C PRO A 73 4.88 8.77 30.43
N PHE A 74 3.97 8.77 29.45
CA PHE A 74 3.35 9.98 28.91
C PHE A 74 1.86 10.14 29.30
N TRP A 75 1.21 9.07 29.78
CA TRP A 75 -0.18 9.10 30.23
C TRP A 75 -0.48 7.93 31.19
N GLU A 76 -1.45 8.15 32.06
CA GLU A 76 -2.07 7.09 32.86
C GLU A 76 -3.17 6.39 32.05
N ARG A 77 -3.42 5.11 32.38
CA ARG A 77 -4.47 4.31 31.75
C ARG A 77 -5.85 4.97 31.90
N THR A 78 -6.55 5.14 30.78
CA THR A 78 -7.86 5.80 30.77
C THR A 78 -8.99 4.96 31.37
N ASN A 79 -8.97 3.62 31.25
CA ASN A 79 -10.04 2.71 31.72
C ASN A 79 -11.46 3.07 31.25
N SER A 80 -11.61 3.88 30.21
CA SER A 80 -12.89 4.46 29.82
C SER A 80 -13.74 3.56 28.93
N MET A 81 -13.27 2.36 28.60
CA MET A 81 -13.89 1.47 27.61
C MET A 81 -14.46 0.20 28.28
N PRO A 82 -15.73 -0.15 28.04
CA PRO A 82 -16.32 -1.40 28.53
C PRO A 82 -15.57 -2.63 28.00
N GLU A 83 -15.56 -3.73 28.78
CA GLU A 83 -14.86 -4.97 28.42
C GLU A 83 -15.27 -5.55 27.07
N SER A 84 -16.56 -5.48 26.72
CA SER A 84 -17.08 -5.96 25.44
C SER A 84 -16.51 -5.18 24.25
N GLN A 85 -16.37 -3.87 24.40
CA GLN A 85 -15.80 -3.01 23.36
C GLN A 85 -14.29 -3.21 23.26
N LEU A 86 -13.60 -3.37 24.39
CA LEU A 86 -12.17 -3.69 24.40
C LEU A 86 -11.90 -5.03 23.72
N GLY A 87 -12.70 -6.07 24.01
CA GLY A 87 -12.63 -7.37 23.34
C GLY A 87 -12.79 -7.27 21.81
N LEU A 88 -13.71 -6.43 21.34
CA LEU A 88 -13.88 -6.16 19.90
C LEU A 88 -12.66 -5.46 19.30
N VAL A 89 -12.07 -4.48 20.00
CA VAL A 89 -10.84 -3.81 19.55
C VAL A 89 -9.68 -4.80 19.43
N PHE A 90 -9.48 -5.68 20.41
CA PHE A 90 -8.47 -6.74 20.35
C PHE A 90 -8.70 -7.69 19.16
N LEU A 91 -9.95 -8.11 18.94
CA LEU A 91 -10.31 -8.95 17.80
C LEU A 91 -10.00 -8.26 16.46
N LEU A 92 -10.43 -7.01 16.30
CA LEU A 92 -10.18 -6.23 15.08
C LEU A 92 -8.68 -6.01 14.86
N HIS A 93 -7.92 -5.69 15.90
CA HIS A 93 -6.47 -5.53 15.81
C HIS A 93 -5.78 -6.85 15.40
N GLY A 94 -6.14 -7.96 16.05
CA GLY A 94 -5.58 -9.27 15.75
C GLY A 94 -5.92 -9.74 14.33
N LEU A 95 -7.19 -9.60 13.92
CA LEU A 95 -7.64 -9.99 12.59
C LEU A 95 -7.00 -9.12 11.50
N SER A 96 -6.93 -7.81 11.70
CA SER A 96 -6.29 -6.90 10.74
C SER A 96 -4.78 -7.12 10.66
N THR A 97 -4.12 -7.48 11.77
CA THR A 97 -2.70 -7.88 11.77
C THR A 97 -2.48 -9.16 10.96
N LEU A 98 -3.32 -10.19 11.16
CA LEU A 98 -3.24 -11.42 10.37
C LEU A 98 -3.51 -11.16 8.89
N ALA A 99 -4.51 -10.33 8.58
CA ALA A 99 -4.80 -9.91 7.21
C ALA A 99 -3.61 -9.16 6.59
N LEU A 100 -2.93 -8.28 7.35
CA LEU A 100 -1.75 -7.57 6.88
C LEU A 100 -0.60 -8.52 6.54
N VAL A 101 -0.38 -9.56 7.35
CA VAL A 101 0.61 -10.62 7.05
C VAL A 101 0.25 -11.35 5.75
N ALA A 102 -1.01 -11.74 5.59
CA ALA A 102 -1.47 -12.40 4.37
C ALA A 102 -1.29 -11.52 3.13
N LEU A 103 -1.72 -10.25 3.20
CA LEU A 103 -1.57 -9.28 2.13
C LEU A 103 -0.10 -9.00 1.78
N ALA A 104 0.77 -8.91 2.79
CA ALA A 104 2.21 -8.75 2.58
C ALA A 104 2.82 -9.98 1.89
N ALA A 105 2.44 -11.19 2.30
CA ALA A 105 2.89 -12.42 1.64
C ALA A 105 2.43 -12.49 0.18
N THR A 106 1.15 -12.14 -0.09
CA THR A 106 0.62 -12.05 -1.46
C THR A 106 1.38 -11.01 -2.29
N HIS A 107 1.67 -9.84 -1.72
CA HIS A 107 2.44 -8.80 -2.39
C HIS A 107 3.85 -9.28 -2.78
N ILE A 108 4.56 -9.93 -1.85
CA ILE A 108 5.90 -10.50 -2.10
C ILE A 108 5.83 -11.55 -3.19
N TYR A 109 4.86 -12.46 -3.13
CA TYR A 109 4.67 -13.51 -4.14
C TYR A 109 4.53 -12.94 -5.55
N PHE A 110 3.67 -11.93 -5.74
CA PHE A 110 3.51 -11.30 -7.04
C PHE A 110 4.73 -10.48 -7.49
N ALA A 111 5.50 -9.93 -6.55
CA ALA A 111 6.73 -9.19 -6.85
C ALA A 111 7.86 -10.09 -7.36
N ILE A 112 7.97 -11.32 -6.86
CA ILE A 112 9.02 -12.26 -7.28
C ILE A 112 8.66 -13.10 -8.51
N ARG A 113 7.42 -12.99 -9.00
CA ARG A 113 6.94 -13.75 -10.15
C ARG A 113 7.79 -13.43 -11.40
N PRO A 114 8.33 -14.42 -12.14
CA PRO A 114 9.27 -14.20 -13.24
C PRO A 114 8.81 -13.16 -14.27
N GLU A 115 7.53 -13.20 -14.62
CA GLU A 115 6.90 -12.33 -15.62
C GLU A 115 6.74 -10.88 -15.14
N LYS A 116 6.95 -10.62 -13.84
CA LYS A 116 6.80 -9.31 -13.19
C LYS A 116 8.08 -8.82 -12.53
N LEU A 117 9.20 -9.53 -12.67
CA LEU A 117 10.49 -9.16 -12.07
C LEU A 117 10.99 -7.78 -12.48
N PHE A 118 10.61 -7.28 -13.65
CA PHE A 118 10.96 -5.93 -14.09
C PHE A 118 10.39 -4.85 -13.15
N TYR A 119 9.20 -5.06 -12.55
CA TYR A 119 8.65 -4.17 -11.52
C TYR A 119 9.52 -4.16 -10.27
N THR A 120 9.94 -5.33 -9.79
CA THR A 120 10.82 -5.43 -8.61
C THR A 120 12.18 -4.80 -8.91
N ARG A 121 12.74 -5.04 -10.11
CA ARG A 121 13.98 -4.40 -10.56
C ARG A 121 13.84 -2.87 -10.60
N SER A 122 12.72 -2.35 -11.09
CA SER A 122 12.47 -0.91 -11.16
C SER A 122 12.26 -0.29 -9.77
N MET A 123 11.71 -1.02 -8.79
CA MET A 123 11.64 -0.56 -7.41
C MET A 123 13.04 -0.33 -6.80
N PHE A 124 14.02 -1.19 -7.11
CA PHE A 124 15.39 -1.04 -6.60
C PHE A 124 16.24 -0.07 -7.43
N LYS A 125 16.14 -0.11 -8.76
CA LYS A 125 16.98 0.70 -9.67
C LYS A 125 16.39 2.07 -10.02
N GLY A 126 15.07 2.24 -9.89
CA GLY A 126 14.37 3.49 -10.20
C GLY A 126 14.06 3.73 -11.68
N TRP A 127 14.24 2.74 -12.56
CA TRP A 127 13.99 2.88 -14.00
C TRP A 127 13.38 1.60 -14.62
N ILE A 128 12.73 1.78 -15.77
CA ILE A 128 12.12 0.72 -16.61
C ILE A 128 12.58 0.93 -18.06
N SER A 129 12.80 -0.14 -18.83
CA SER A 129 13.16 0.03 -20.25
C SER A 129 11.95 0.46 -21.08
N GLU A 130 12.18 1.10 -22.21
CA GLU A 130 11.09 1.55 -23.10
C GLU A 130 10.28 0.37 -23.64
N ASP A 131 10.94 -0.74 -23.97
CA ASP A 131 10.29 -1.98 -24.44
C ASP A 131 9.40 -2.59 -23.35
N GLU A 132 9.89 -2.66 -22.10
CA GLU A 132 9.11 -3.16 -20.95
C GLU A 132 7.91 -2.24 -20.66
N MET A 133 8.09 -0.93 -20.79
CA MET A 133 7.02 0.06 -20.60
C MET A 133 5.92 -0.11 -21.65
N LYS A 134 6.28 -0.12 -22.94
CA LYS A 134 5.32 -0.28 -24.05
C LYS A 134 4.59 -1.62 -24.02
N ALA A 135 5.23 -2.67 -23.51
CA ALA A 135 4.62 -4.00 -23.41
C ALA A 135 3.62 -4.13 -22.24
N ASN A 136 3.73 -3.29 -21.20
CA ASN A 136 2.95 -3.46 -19.97
C ASN A 136 2.08 -2.26 -19.59
N HIS A 137 2.26 -1.10 -20.23
CA HIS A 137 1.59 0.15 -19.89
C HIS A 137 1.13 0.91 -21.14
N ASP A 138 0.01 1.63 -21.03
CA ASP A 138 -0.50 2.52 -22.08
C ASP A 138 0.30 3.86 -22.06
N PRO A 139 1.10 4.18 -23.10
CA PRO A 139 1.90 5.40 -23.14
C PRO A 139 1.06 6.69 -23.13
N ASN A 140 -0.22 6.62 -23.52
CA ASN A 140 -1.12 7.77 -23.47
C ASN A 140 -1.58 8.08 -22.04
N LEU A 141 -1.57 7.07 -21.16
CA LEU A 141 -1.96 7.20 -19.76
C LEU A 141 -0.76 7.46 -18.85
N TRP A 142 0.42 6.99 -19.23
CA TRP A 142 1.64 7.19 -18.47
C TRP A 142 2.83 7.50 -19.39
N SER A 143 3.32 8.74 -19.31
CA SER A 143 4.52 9.20 -20.01
C SER A 143 5.61 9.55 -19.00
N PRO A 144 6.43 8.57 -18.56
CA PRO A 144 7.54 8.83 -17.66
C PRO A 144 8.62 9.69 -18.34
N LYS A 145 9.32 10.52 -17.57
CA LYS A 145 10.48 11.28 -18.07
C LYS A 145 11.55 10.31 -18.57
N GLN A 146 12.09 10.57 -19.76
CA GLN A 146 13.26 9.84 -20.25
C GLN A 146 14.45 10.13 -19.34
N ALA A 147 15.25 9.10 -19.08
CA ALA A 147 16.52 9.27 -18.39
C ALA A 147 17.54 9.85 -19.37
N ASP A 148 18.30 10.85 -18.92
CA ASP A 148 19.41 11.44 -19.67
C ASP A 148 20.59 10.45 -19.83
#